data_AF-A0A1M3LR06-F1
#
_entry.id   AF-A0A1M3LR06-F1
#
_cell.length_a   1.000
_cell.length_b   1.000
_cell.length_c   1.000
_cell.angle_alpha   90.00
_cell.angle_beta   90.00
_cell.angle_gamma   90.00
#
_symmetry.space_group_name_H-M   'P 1'
#
loop_
_entity.id
_entity.type
_entity.pdbx_description
1 polymer ?
#
loop_
_entity_poly.entity_id
_entity_poly.type
_entity_poly.pdbx_seq_one_letter_code
_entity_poly.pdbx_strand_id
1 'polypeptide(L)'
;MHEPALVRPTKRALNEMDVPPPTLDIPLSELEHPLVVRAQSLPMLASDNAAERIRSLTDRVWFKVKTGSWRGAVGDVRAGVDEHTRALLDADDAWWWLTAAGPRQNDSPQRDFYARLDVEAHASGPNSCSSDFLLPARWDLRRLEAELALALSTAIPPVVRRAAAMSMRHGEVHGFTAGPTDVRVRIRMLDDGQVYLAIGSTGVTDPKLFALLLSAFDGLTADDWLPEPGPNLNLDPAPGEILWSTMLSPVAQKSLLDELDAGLRADG
;
A
#
# COMPACT_ATOMS: atom_id res chain seq x y z
N MET A 1 15.67 8.65 6.07
CA MET A 1 14.57 9.24 6.87
C MET A 1 13.42 8.27 6.74
N HIS A 2 12.90 7.74 7.85
CA HIS A 2 11.71 6.91 7.81
C HIS A 2 10.52 7.85 7.57
N GLU A 3 9.66 7.55 6.61
CA GLU A 3 8.39 8.26 6.51
C GLU A 3 7.58 8.00 7.78
N PRO A 4 6.83 9.00 8.29
CA PRO A 4 6.02 8.79 9.48
C PRO A 4 4.89 7.82 9.17
N ALA A 5 4.64 6.87 10.08
CA ALA A 5 3.53 5.95 9.96
C ALA A 5 2.21 6.68 9.74
N LEU A 6 1.38 6.18 8.82
CA LEU A 6 0.10 6.80 8.47
C LEU A 6 -1.01 6.28 9.37
N VAL A 7 -1.94 7.16 9.75
CA VAL A 7 -3.11 6.80 10.56
C VAL A 7 -4.33 6.67 9.66
N ARG A 8 -4.94 5.48 9.62
CA ARG A 8 -6.14 5.22 8.80
C ARG A 8 -7.39 5.00 9.67
N PRO A 9 -8.55 5.58 9.33
CA PRO A 9 -9.79 5.29 10.03
C PRO A 9 -10.32 3.88 9.75
N THR A 10 -10.90 3.26 10.77
CA THR A 10 -11.72 2.05 10.60
C THR A 10 -13.11 2.40 10.05
N LYS A 11 -13.85 1.40 9.57
CA LYS A 11 -15.27 1.52 9.20
C LYS A 11 -16.11 2.05 10.35
N ARG A 12 -15.80 1.63 11.57
CA ARG A 12 -16.47 2.13 12.78
C ARG A 12 -16.27 3.64 12.89
N ALA A 13 -15.02 4.10 12.82
CA ALA A 13 -14.73 5.53 12.89
C ALA A 13 -15.38 6.30 11.74
N LEU A 14 -15.37 5.78 10.51
CA LEU A 14 -16.06 6.38 9.36
C LEU A 14 -17.56 6.55 9.63
N ASN A 15 -18.23 5.50 10.09
CA ASN A 15 -19.66 5.54 10.44
C ASN A 15 -19.94 6.54 11.57
N GLU A 16 -19.09 6.59 12.60
CA GLU A 16 -19.26 7.50 13.74
C GLU A 16 -18.95 8.97 13.37
N MET A 17 -18.15 9.20 12.32
CA MET A 17 -17.91 10.53 11.72
C MET A 17 -18.98 10.91 10.68
N ASP A 18 -19.91 10.02 10.35
CA ASP A 18 -20.87 10.16 9.24
C ASP A 18 -20.19 10.41 7.88
N VAL A 19 -19.04 9.75 7.67
CA VAL A 19 -18.27 9.82 6.43
C VAL A 19 -18.50 8.53 5.62
N PRO A 20 -19.10 8.59 4.42
CA PRO A 20 -19.23 7.42 3.57
C PRO A 20 -17.84 6.93 3.12
N PRO A 21 -17.60 5.60 3.02
CA PRO A 21 -16.33 5.10 2.51
C PRO A 21 -16.10 5.55 1.07
N PRO A 22 -14.95 6.17 0.75
CA PRO A 22 -14.63 6.58 -0.61
C PRO A 22 -14.29 5.37 -1.51
N THR A 23 -14.15 5.65 -2.80
CA THR A 23 -13.57 4.73 -3.79
C THR A 23 -12.09 4.41 -3.46
N LEU A 24 -11.52 3.39 -4.11
CA LEU A 24 -10.17 2.88 -3.77
C LEU A 24 -9.03 3.83 -4.11
N ASP A 25 -9.26 4.75 -5.05
CA ASP A 25 -8.33 5.79 -5.47
C ASP A 25 -8.09 6.88 -4.42
N ILE A 26 -8.91 6.93 -3.36
CA ILE A 26 -8.72 7.83 -2.22
C ILE A 26 -8.36 6.99 -0.99
N PRO A 27 -7.07 6.95 -0.58
CA PRO A 27 -6.65 6.22 0.61
C PRO A 27 -7.35 6.76 1.86
N LEU A 28 -7.80 5.86 2.76
CA LEU A 28 -8.48 6.29 3.98
C LEU A 28 -7.61 7.18 4.89
N SER A 29 -6.28 7.03 4.85
CA SER A 29 -5.32 7.88 5.56
C SER A 29 -5.29 9.33 5.05
N GLU A 30 -5.75 9.57 3.83
CA GLU A 30 -5.69 10.88 3.14
C GLU A 30 -7.03 11.63 3.18
N LEU A 31 -8.03 11.10 3.89
CA LEU A 31 -9.32 11.77 4.03
C LEU A 31 -9.17 13.16 4.66
N GLU A 32 -9.74 14.18 4.00
CA GLU A 32 -9.75 15.57 4.46
C GLU A 32 -10.71 15.84 5.64
N HIS A 33 -11.03 14.81 6.43
CA HIS A 33 -11.80 14.98 7.65
C HIS A 33 -10.89 15.55 8.76
N PRO A 34 -11.30 16.60 9.51
CA PRO A 34 -10.43 17.25 10.49
C PRO A 34 -9.82 16.30 11.52
N LEU A 35 -10.58 15.26 11.93
CA LEU A 35 -10.11 14.27 12.89
C LEU A 35 -9.03 13.34 12.29
N VAL A 36 -9.16 12.97 11.01
CA VAL A 36 -8.18 12.14 10.29
C VAL A 36 -6.89 12.93 10.08
N VAL A 37 -7.00 14.16 9.59
CA VAL A 37 -5.85 15.08 9.44
C VAL A 37 -5.11 15.25 10.76
N ARG A 38 -5.84 15.47 11.87
CA ARG A 38 -5.22 15.59 13.19
C ARG A 38 -4.57 14.29 13.65
N ALA A 39 -5.16 13.15 13.31
CA ALA A 39 -4.67 11.83 13.69
C ALA A 39 -3.27 11.53 13.11
N GLN A 40 -2.91 12.06 11.94
CA GLN A 40 -1.60 11.80 11.30
C GLN A 40 -0.39 12.19 12.17
N SER A 41 -0.55 13.14 13.08
CA SER A 41 0.52 13.53 14.02
C SER A 41 0.77 12.55 15.17
N LEU A 42 -0.16 11.63 15.44
CA LEU A 42 -0.15 10.80 16.65
C LEU A 42 1.02 9.80 16.72
N PRO A 43 1.44 9.12 15.64
CA PRO A 43 2.57 8.20 15.70
C PRO A 43 3.85 8.90 16.18
N MET A 44 4.15 10.08 15.63
CA MET A 44 5.29 10.90 16.04
C MET A 44 5.13 11.44 17.47
N LEU A 45 3.95 11.94 17.84
CA LEU A 45 3.71 12.38 19.22
C LEU A 45 3.83 11.23 20.22
N ALA A 46 3.50 10.00 19.83
CA ALA A 46 3.63 8.83 20.67
C ALA A 46 5.10 8.41 20.83
N SER A 47 5.91 8.44 19.76
CA SER A 47 7.36 8.19 19.86
C SER A 47 8.06 9.21 20.77
N ASP A 48 7.59 10.45 20.76
CA ASP A 48 8.12 11.54 21.59
C ASP A 48 7.52 11.57 23.02
N ASN A 49 6.68 10.60 23.38
CA ASN A 49 5.93 10.57 24.64
C ASN A 49 5.06 11.82 24.92
N ALA A 50 4.71 12.56 23.86
CA ALA A 50 3.88 13.76 23.91
C ALA A 50 2.38 13.48 23.68
N ALA A 51 2.01 12.28 23.23
CA ALA A 51 0.62 11.90 22.99
C ALA A 51 -0.15 11.59 24.29
N GLU A 52 -1.38 12.13 24.41
CA GLU A 52 -2.24 11.92 25.57
C GLU A 52 -2.93 10.54 25.52
N ARG A 53 -2.71 9.67 26.50
CA ARG A 53 -3.34 8.33 26.57
C ARG A 53 -4.80 8.37 27.02
N ILE A 54 -5.59 7.40 26.56
CA ILE A 54 -6.92 7.08 27.10
C ILE A 54 -6.74 6.17 28.32
N ARG A 55 -6.64 6.78 29.51
CA ARG A 55 -6.27 6.07 30.74
C ARG A 55 -7.28 5.02 31.23
N SER A 56 -8.54 5.10 30.79
CA SER A 56 -9.55 4.09 31.11
C SER A 56 -9.30 2.77 30.39
N LEU A 57 -8.62 2.78 29.24
CA LEU A 57 -8.28 1.57 28.50
C LEU A 57 -6.91 1.09 28.97
N THR A 58 -6.87 -0.05 29.66
CA THR A 58 -5.68 -0.54 30.38
C THR A 58 -5.05 -1.78 29.75
N ASP A 59 -5.79 -2.48 28.90
CA ASP A 59 -5.35 -3.69 28.19
C ASP A 59 -4.43 -3.39 27.00
N ARG A 60 -4.59 -2.23 26.37
CA ARG A 60 -3.76 -1.74 25.26
C ARG A 60 -3.54 -0.23 25.35
N VAL A 61 -2.46 0.25 24.74
CA VAL A 61 -2.18 1.69 24.70
C VAL A 61 -2.99 2.35 23.58
N TRP A 62 -3.94 3.19 23.99
CA TRP A 62 -4.71 4.04 23.08
C TRP A 62 -4.44 5.52 23.38
N PHE A 63 -4.41 6.32 22.33
CA PHE A 63 -4.19 7.75 22.39
C PHE A 63 -5.45 8.53 22.02
N LYS A 64 -5.60 9.67 22.67
CA LYS A 64 -6.65 10.63 22.40
C LYS A 64 -6.28 11.46 21.19
N VAL A 65 -7.20 11.57 20.25
CA VAL A 65 -7.17 12.63 19.24
C VAL A 65 -8.35 13.57 19.45
N LYS A 66 -8.10 14.88 19.40
CA LYS A 66 -9.09 15.92 19.69
C LYS A 66 -8.90 17.06 18.69
N THR A 67 -9.97 17.45 18.01
CA THR A 67 -9.99 18.63 17.14
C THR A 67 -11.40 19.21 17.08
N GLY A 68 -11.56 20.50 17.39
CA GLY A 68 -12.89 21.12 17.51
C GLY A 68 -13.86 20.31 18.39
N SER A 69 -15.02 19.97 17.83
CA SER A 69 -16.04 19.10 18.43
C SER A 69 -15.73 17.62 18.33
N TRP A 70 -14.74 17.20 17.53
CA TRP A 70 -14.44 15.79 17.30
C TRP A 70 -13.48 15.22 18.33
N ARG A 71 -13.73 13.96 18.71
CA ARG A 71 -12.90 13.12 19.57
C ARG A 71 -12.69 11.79 18.87
N GLY A 72 -11.55 11.15 19.13
CA GLY A 72 -11.27 9.83 18.60
C GLY A 72 -10.25 9.06 19.43
N ALA A 73 -10.20 7.76 19.19
CA ALA A 73 -9.21 6.85 19.74
C ALA A 73 -8.28 6.40 18.62
N VAL A 74 -6.97 6.57 18.83
CA VAL A 74 -5.93 6.19 17.88
C VAL A 74 -4.95 5.24 18.57
N GLY A 75 -4.51 4.19 17.89
CA GLY A 75 -3.51 3.29 18.44
C GLY A 75 -2.80 2.48 17.37
N ASP A 76 -1.63 1.96 17.76
CA ASP A 76 -0.96 0.89 17.03
C ASP A 76 -1.68 -0.43 17.34
N VAL A 77 -2.26 -1.03 16.31
CA VAL A 77 -3.07 -2.24 16.42
C VAL A 77 -2.31 -3.50 16.03
N ARG A 78 -1.01 -3.42 15.70
CA ARG A 78 -0.19 -4.55 15.24
C ARG A 78 -0.31 -5.74 16.19
N ALA A 79 -0.13 -5.51 17.49
CA ALA A 79 -0.21 -6.56 18.51
C ALA A 79 -1.63 -7.10 18.76
N GLY A 80 -2.67 -6.48 18.20
CA GLY A 80 -4.06 -6.94 18.30
C GLY A 80 -4.53 -7.79 17.13
N VAL A 81 -3.75 -7.83 16.06
CA VAL A 81 -4.08 -8.54 14.84
C VAL A 81 -3.31 -9.88 14.79
N ASP A 82 -3.96 -10.91 14.25
CA ASP A 82 -3.37 -12.24 14.16
C ASP A 82 -2.10 -12.27 13.29
N GLU A 83 -1.22 -13.24 13.54
CA GLU A 83 0.08 -13.37 12.86
C GLU A 83 -0.06 -13.49 11.33
N HIS A 84 -1.08 -14.20 10.85
CA HIS A 84 -1.27 -14.39 9.42
C HIS A 84 -1.60 -13.06 8.73
N THR A 85 -2.52 -12.29 9.30
CA THR A 85 -2.84 -10.93 8.81
C THR A 85 -1.64 -10.00 8.90
N ARG A 86 -0.82 -10.09 9.96
CA ARG A 86 0.43 -9.32 10.08
C ARG A 86 1.45 -9.65 8.99
N ALA A 87 1.64 -10.93 8.69
CA ALA A 87 2.57 -11.38 7.66
C ALA A 87 2.14 -10.96 6.24
N LEU A 88 0.84 -10.81 5.99
CA LEU A 88 0.33 -10.35 4.69
C LEU A 88 0.51 -8.85 4.45
N LEU A 89 0.57 -8.07 5.53
CA LEU A 89 0.70 -6.62 5.50
C LEU A 89 2.13 -6.25 5.93
N ASP A 90 3.10 -6.55 5.08
CA ASP A 90 4.52 -6.17 5.25
C ASP A 90 4.73 -4.66 5.03
N ALA A 91 3.88 -3.86 5.65
CA ALA A 91 3.94 -2.41 5.69
C ALA A 91 4.09 -2.04 7.15
N ASP A 92 5.34 -1.82 7.58
CA ASP A 92 5.68 -1.45 8.96
C ASP A 92 4.91 -0.20 9.45
N ASP A 93 4.42 0.61 8.51
CA ASP A 93 3.70 1.86 8.75
C ASP A 93 2.15 1.75 8.67
N ALA A 94 1.58 0.58 8.36
CA ALA A 94 0.13 0.42 8.16
C ALA A 94 -0.67 0.09 9.44
N TRP A 95 -0.02 0.12 10.60
CA TRP A 95 -0.58 -0.39 11.86
C TRP A 95 -1.19 0.67 12.77
N TRP A 96 -1.15 1.94 12.40
CA TRP A 96 -1.81 3.00 13.15
C TRP A 96 -3.23 3.26 12.65
N TRP A 97 -4.21 3.14 13.56
CA TRP A 97 -5.61 3.26 13.21
C TRP A 97 -6.35 4.26 14.08
N LEU A 98 -7.19 5.07 13.44
CA LEU A 98 -8.28 5.81 14.11
C LEU A 98 -9.46 4.85 14.23
N THR A 99 -9.65 4.28 15.42
CA THR A 99 -10.49 3.11 15.63
C THR A 99 -11.92 3.42 16.04
N ALA A 100 -12.10 4.56 16.69
CA ALA A 100 -13.40 5.12 17.05
C ALA A 100 -13.35 6.64 16.98
N ALA A 101 -14.50 7.24 16.72
CA ALA A 101 -14.70 8.67 16.62
C ALA A 101 -16.03 9.09 17.25
N GLY A 102 -16.20 10.38 17.48
CA GLY A 102 -17.49 10.92 17.86
C GLY A 102 -17.43 12.36 18.34
N PRO A 103 -18.61 12.97 18.57
CA PRO A 103 -18.69 14.33 19.06
C PRO A 103 -18.35 14.40 20.55
N ARG A 104 -17.78 15.53 20.95
CA ARG A 104 -17.70 16.00 22.33
C ARG A 104 -19.10 16.34 22.81
N GLN A 105 -19.48 15.90 24.01
CA GLN A 105 -20.71 16.33 24.67
C GLN A 105 -20.39 17.16 25.91
N ASN A 106 -20.51 18.48 25.80
CA ASN A 106 -20.20 19.40 26.91
C ASN A 106 -21.20 19.31 28.06
N ASP A 107 -22.48 19.12 27.75
CA ASP A 107 -23.58 19.22 28.72
C ASP A 107 -23.86 17.89 29.45
N SER A 108 -23.13 16.83 29.10
CA SER A 108 -23.31 15.51 29.70
C SER A 108 -21.97 14.76 29.73
N PRO A 109 -21.11 15.03 30.73
CA PRO A 109 -19.80 14.39 30.84
C PRO A 109 -19.86 12.85 30.84
N GLN A 110 -20.92 12.26 31.37
CA GLN A 110 -21.16 10.79 31.35
C GLN A 110 -21.49 10.24 29.95
N ARG A 111 -21.89 11.12 29.02
CA ARG A 111 -22.15 10.79 27.61
C ARG A 111 -21.02 11.29 26.69
N ASP A 112 -19.97 11.90 27.25
CA ASP A 112 -18.80 12.29 26.48
C ASP A 112 -18.14 11.06 25.84
N PHE A 113 -17.51 11.26 24.69
CA PHE A 113 -16.93 10.18 23.87
C PHE A 113 -16.07 9.20 24.69
N TYR A 114 -15.15 9.71 25.52
CA TYR A 114 -14.25 8.85 26.28
C TYR A 114 -14.94 8.13 27.45
N ALA A 115 -16.03 8.69 27.99
CA ALA A 115 -16.85 8.01 29.01
C ALA A 115 -17.63 6.83 28.40
N ARG A 116 -18.13 6.99 27.15
CA ARG A 116 -18.77 5.87 26.44
C ARG A 116 -17.79 4.75 26.11
N LEU A 117 -16.58 5.09 25.68
CA LEU A 117 -15.52 4.10 25.46
C LEU A 117 -15.14 3.34 26.73
N ASP A 118 -15.09 4.05 27.87
CA ASP A 118 -14.83 3.45 29.18
C ASP A 118 -15.90 2.41 29.54
N VAL A 119 -17.18 2.75 29.36
CA VAL A 119 -18.31 1.84 29.60
C VAL A 119 -18.25 0.61 28.68
N GLU A 120 -17.93 0.80 27.39
CA GLU A 120 -17.83 -0.31 26.43
C GLU A 120 -16.69 -1.27 26.79
N ALA A 121 -15.54 -0.73 27.23
CA ALA A 121 -14.39 -1.53 27.64
C ALA A 121 -14.60 -2.32 28.93
N HIS A 122 -15.42 -1.81 29.84
CA HIS A 122 -15.75 -2.45 31.11
C HIS A 122 -17.12 -3.15 31.09
N ALA A 123 -17.65 -3.48 29.90
CA ALA A 123 -18.97 -4.10 29.75
C ALA A 123 -19.12 -5.45 30.48
N SER A 124 -18.02 -6.16 30.75
CA SER A 124 -18.02 -7.41 31.53
C SER A 124 -17.88 -7.19 33.05
N GLY A 125 -17.76 -5.94 33.50
CA GLY A 125 -17.70 -5.55 34.91
C GLY A 125 -16.59 -4.54 35.23
N PRO A 126 -16.62 -3.90 36.42
CA PRO A 126 -15.71 -2.79 36.78
C PRO A 126 -14.22 -3.13 36.82
N ASN A 127 -13.86 -4.41 36.98
CA ASN A 127 -12.48 -4.88 37.00
C ASN A 127 -12.06 -5.54 35.68
N SER A 128 -12.89 -5.47 34.63
CA SER A 128 -12.60 -5.98 33.30
C SER A 128 -12.25 -4.83 32.37
N CYS A 129 -11.27 -4.99 31.48
CA CYS A 129 -11.03 -4.03 30.41
C CYS A 129 -10.71 -4.82 29.13
N SER A 130 -11.55 -4.68 28.12
CA SER A 130 -11.29 -5.20 26.78
C SER A 130 -11.53 -4.11 25.76
N SER A 131 -10.51 -3.80 24.98
CA SER A 131 -10.54 -2.85 23.88
C SER A 131 -10.53 -3.56 22.51
N ASP A 132 -10.78 -4.86 22.46
CA ASP A 132 -10.78 -5.63 21.20
C ASP A 132 -11.85 -5.15 20.22
N PHE A 133 -12.92 -4.52 20.71
CA PHE A 133 -13.95 -3.87 19.89
C PHE A 133 -13.42 -2.65 19.09
N LEU A 134 -12.22 -2.14 19.41
CA LEU A 134 -11.52 -1.09 18.69
C LEU A 134 -10.59 -1.64 17.61
N LEU A 135 -10.34 -2.95 17.55
CA LEU A 135 -9.45 -3.50 16.54
C LEU A 135 -10.08 -3.45 15.14
N PRO A 136 -9.29 -3.31 14.07
CA PRO A 136 -9.78 -3.34 12.71
C PRO A 136 -10.55 -4.64 12.44
N ALA A 137 -11.72 -4.53 11.82
CA ALA A 137 -12.51 -5.67 11.42
C ALA A 137 -12.09 -6.19 10.04
N ARG A 138 -12.70 -7.29 9.59
CA ARG A 138 -12.44 -7.88 8.27
C ARG A 138 -12.59 -6.90 7.11
N TRP A 139 -13.55 -5.96 7.19
CA TRP A 139 -13.73 -4.95 6.14
C TRP A 139 -12.52 -4.01 6.07
N ASP A 140 -11.99 -3.61 7.23
CA ASP A 140 -10.87 -2.69 7.36
C ASP A 140 -9.60 -3.25 6.74
N LEU A 141 -9.30 -4.51 7.08
CA LEU A 141 -8.14 -5.22 6.56
C LEU A 141 -8.24 -5.46 5.05
N ARG A 142 -9.42 -5.84 4.54
CA ARG A 142 -9.65 -5.98 3.10
C ARG A 142 -9.54 -4.66 2.35
N ARG A 143 -9.98 -3.57 2.98
CA ARG A 143 -9.85 -2.23 2.39
C ARG A 143 -8.38 -1.82 2.29
N LEU A 144 -7.57 -2.08 3.33
CA LEU A 144 -6.12 -1.86 3.29
C LEU A 144 -5.46 -2.70 2.19
N GLU A 145 -5.75 -4.00 2.12
CA GLU A 145 -5.22 -4.88 1.07
C GLU A 145 -5.54 -4.37 -0.34
N ALA A 146 -6.78 -3.92 -0.55
CA ALA A 146 -7.21 -3.39 -1.85
C ALA A 146 -6.55 -2.04 -2.20
N GLU A 147 -6.35 -1.14 -1.22
CA GLU A 147 -5.62 0.12 -1.43
C GLU A 147 -4.15 -0.15 -1.80
N LEU A 148 -3.48 -1.05 -1.08
CA LEU A 148 -2.11 -1.44 -1.37
C LEU A 148 -1.99 -2.07 -2.77
N ALA A 149 -2.92 -2.95 -3.13
CA ALA A 149 -2.95 -3.56 -4.45
C ALA A 149 -3.17 -2.53 -5.57
N LEU A 150 -4.07 -1.56 -5.37
CA LEU A 150 -4.30 -0.49 -6.34
C LEU A 150 -3.06 0.40 -6.50
N ALA A 151 -2.45 0.80 -5.38
CA ALA A 151 -1.23 1.60 -5.37
C ALA A 151 -0.11 0.90 -6.16
N LEU A 152 0.11 -0.40 -5.90
CA LEU A 152 1.11 -1.19 -6.62
C LEU A 152 0.77 -1.33 -8.11
N SER A 153 -0.49 -1.60 -8.45
CA SER A 153 -0.94 -1.72 -9.86
C SER A 153 -0.82 -0.42 -10.65
N THR A 154 -0.81 0.72 -9.97
CA THR A 154 -0.63 2.04 -10.58
C THR A 154 0.84 2.42 -10.68
N ALA A 155 1.64 2.07 -9.67
CA ALA A 155 3.04 2.50 -9.57
C ALA A 155 4.01 1.65 -10.41
N ILE A 156 3.79 0.34 -10.51
CA ILE A 156 4.75 -0.59 -11.15
C ILE A 156 4.79 -0.47 -12.69
N PRO A 157 3.65 -0.46 -13.42
CA PRO A 157 3.71 -0.46 -14.88
C PRO A 157 4.52 0.68 -15.50
N PRO A 158 4.40 1.95 -15.04
CA PRO A 158 5.24 3.04 -15.55
C PRO A 158 6.74 2.81 -15.36
N VAL A 159 7.15 2.22 -14.22
CA VAL A 159 8.57 1.94 -13.93
C VAL A 159 9.10 0.85 -14.86
N VAL A 160 8.33 -0.22 -15.07
CA VAL A 160 8.67 -1.31 -16.00
C VAL A 160 8.81 -0.78 -17.43
N ARG A 161 7.83 0.00 -17.89
CA ARG A 161 7.82 0.59 -19.23
C ARG A 161 8.99 1.54 -19.43
N ARG A 162 9.33 2.36 -18.42
CA ARG A 162 10.53 3.21 -18.46
C ARG A 162 11.81 2.40 -18.60
N ALA A 163 11.97 1.33 -17.84
CA ALA A 163 13.13 0.44 -17.96
C ALA A 163 13.21 -0.22 -19.35
N ALA A 164 12.07 -0.65 -19.88
CA ALA A 164 11.95 -1.21 -21.22
C ALA A 164 12.34 -0.20 -22.30
N ALA A 165 11.82 1.02 -22.21
CA ALA A 165 12.09 2.08 -23.16
C ALA A 165 13.57 2.49 -23.16
N MET A 166 14.20 2.58 -21.99
CA MET A 166 15.65 2.78 -21.86
C MET A 166 16.43 1.63 -22.51
N SER A 167 15.99 0.38 -22.29
CA SER A 167 16.61 -0.80 -22.91
C SER A 167 16.49 -0.79 -24.43
N MET A 168 15.34 -0.39 -24.97
CA MET A 168 15.13 -0.25 -26.42
C MET A 168 16.09 0.79 -27.02
N ARG A 169 16.37 1.88 -26.28
CA ARG A 169 17.23 2.96 -26.76
C ARG A 169 18.72 2.60 -26.73
N HIS A 170 19.16 1.91 -25.69
CA HIS A 170 20.59 1.65 -25.44
C HIS A 170 21.03 0.23 -25.82
N GLY A 171 20.09 -0.70 -26.00
CA GLY A 171 20.39 -2.12 -26.21
C GLY A 171 20.91 -2.83 -24.96
N GLU A 172 20.89 -2.17 -23.81
CA GLU A 172 21.41 -2.65 -22.52
C GLU A 172 20.30 -3.13 -21.60
N VAL A 173 20.65 -3.95 -20.60
CA VAL A 173 19.71 -4.37 -19.56
C VAL A 173 19.50 -3.23 -18.57
N HIS A 174 18.24 -2.90 -18.28
CA HIS A 174 17.92 -1.94 -17.24
C HIS A 174 17.23 -2.62 -16.06
N GLY A 175 17.78 -2.41 -14.87
CA GLY A 175 17.25 -2.97 -13.64
C GLY A 175 16.64 -1.92 -12.73
N PHE A 176 15.71 -2.37 -11.88
CA PHE A 176 15.16 -1.60 -10.76
C PHE A 176 14.73 -2.56 -9.65
N THR A 177 14.53 -2.06 -8.45
CA THR A 177 14.11 -2.86 -7.30
C THR A 177 12.63 -2.60 -6.99
N ALA A 178 11.87 -3.66 -6.76
CA ALA A 178 10.48 -3.63 -6.33
C ALA A 178 10.32 -4.46 -5.05
N GLY A 179 10.34 -3.79 -3.89
CA GLY A 179 10.38 -4.45 -2.60
C GLY A 179 11.66 -5.30 -2.45
N PRO A 180 11.58 -6.58 -2.06
CA PRO A 180 12.73 -7.48 -1.97
C PRO A 180 13.13 -8.11 -3.31
N THR A 181 12.49 -7.74 -4.42
CA THR A 181 12.73 -8.29 -5.75
C THR A 181 13.54 -7.33 -6.60
N ASP A 182 14.65 -7.80 -7.16
CA ASP A 182 15.36 -7.10 -8.22
C ASP A 182 14.80 -7.52 -9.57
N VAL A 183 14.37 -6.54 -10.35
CA VAL A 183 13.76 -6.72 -11.67
C VAL A 183 14.75 -6.26 -12.74
N ARG A 184 14.87 -7.03 -13.81
CA ARG A 184 15.68 -6.69 -14.98
C ARG A 184 14.83 -6.74 -16.24
N VAL A 185 14.92 -5.70 -17.04
CA VAL A 185 14.19 -5.56 -18.30
C VAL A 185 15.20 -5.44 -19.44
N ARG A 186 14.98 -6.21 -20.50
CA ARG A 186 15.81 -6.21 -21.70
C ARG A 186 14.94 -6.19 -22.95
N ILE A 187 15.21 -5.26 -23.86
CA ILE A 187 14.69 -5.27 -25.22
C ILE A 187 15.83 -5.57 -26.19
N ARG A 188 15.59 -6.49 -27.12
CA ARG A 188 16.55 -6.84 -28.17
C ARG A 188 15.83 -6.89 -29.52
N MET A 189 16.37 -6.18 -30.49
CA MET A 189 15.98 -6.32 -31.89
C MET A 189 16.86 -7.39 -32.54
N LEU A 190 16.25 -8.35 -33.22
CA LEU A 190 16.94 -9.35 -34.03
C LEU A 190 17.09 -8.84 -35.48
N ASP A 191 17.97 -9.48 -36.24
CA ASP A 191 18.32 -9.08 -37.62
C ASP A 191 17.12 -9.16 -38.59
N ASP A 192 16.08 -9.91 -38.26
CA ASP A 192 14.83 -10.03 -39.02
C ASP A 192 13.80 -8.94 -38.68
N GLY A 193 14.17 -7.99 -37.82
CA GLY A 193 13.32 -6.89 -37.38
C GLY A 193 12.36 -7.26 -36.23
N GLN A 194 12.40 -8.50 -35.72
CA GLN A 194 11.62 -8.87 -34.54
C GLN A 194 12.22 -8.23 -33.29
N VAL A 195 11.35 -7.69 -32.44
CA VAL A 195 11.74 -7.06 -31.17
C VAL A 195 11.25 -7.93 -30.02
N TYR A 196 12.19 -8.43 -29.24
CA TYR A 196 11.91 -9.25 -28.07
C TYR A 196 12.08 -8.44 -26.80
N LEU A 197 11.14 -8.64 -25.89
CA LEU A 197 11.18 -8.16 -24.52
C LEU A 197 11.44 -9.35 -23.60
N ALA A 198 12.36 -9.19 -22.67
CA ALA A 198 12.58 -10.12 -21.57
C ALA A 198 12.50 -9.39 -20.24
N ILE A 199 11.80 -9.99 -19.28
CA ILE A 199 11.65 -9.52 -17.91
C ILE A 199 12.12 -10.64 -16.98
N GLY A 200 13.17 -10.35 -16.23
CA GLY A 200 13.76 -11.21 -15.23
C GLY A 200 13.51 -10.68 -13.83
N SER A 201 13.34 -11.58 -12.86
CA SER A 201 13.34 -11.24 -11.44
C SER A 201 14.24 -12.15 -10.63
N THR A 202 14.97 -11.58 -9.68
CA THR A 202 15.78 -12.31 -8.68
C THR A 202 15.34 -11.92 -7.27
N GLY A 203 15.45 -12.85 -6.32
CA GLY A 203 15.02 -12.66 -4.93
C GLY A 203 13.65 -13.31 -4.65
N VAL A 204 12.97 -12.84 -3.59
CA VAL A 204 11.65 -13.37 -3.20
C VAL A 204 10.59 -12.83 -4.14
N THR A 205 10.27 -13.60 -5.18
CA THR A 205 9.30 -13.19 -6.21
C THR A 205 7.87 -13.59 -5.79
N ASP A 206 7.03 -12.60 -5.50
CA ASP A 206 5.58 -12.78 -5.34
C ASP A 206 4.93 -12.98 -6.72
N PRO A 207 4.15 -14.06 -6.96
CA PRO A 207 3.40 -14.24 -8.21
C PRO A 207 2.52 -13.05 -8.60
N LYS A 208 1.97 -12.30 -7.64
CA LYS A 208 1.16 -11.09 -7.93
C LYS A 208 2.02 -9.96 -8.48
N LEU A 209 3.19 -9.72 -7.88
CA LEU A 209 4.16 -8.75 -8.40
C LEU A 209 4.61 -9.17 -9.81
N PHE A 210 4.93 -10.44 -10.01
CA PHE A 210 5.35 -10.93 -11.32
C PHE A 210 4.27 -10.74 -12.39
N ALA A 211 3.02 -11.06 -12.09
CA ALA A 211 1.89 -10.78 -12.98
C ALA A 211 1.76 -9.28 -13.32
N LEU A 212 1.97 -8.39 -12.35
CA LEU A 212 1.98 -6.94 -12.60
C LEU A 212 3.10 -6.51 -13.54
N LEU A 213 4.31 -7.04 -13.38
CA LEU A 213 5.45 -6.76 -14.27
C LEU A 213 5.14 -7.15 -15.71
N LEU A 214 4.58 -8.34 -15.93
CA LEU A 214 4.22 -8.84 -17.26
C LEU A 214 3.04 -8.08 -17.88
N SER A 215 2.14 -7.53 -17.07
CA SER A 215 0.95 -6.80 -17.53
C SER A 215 1.23 -5.36 -17.97
N ALA A 216 2.47 -4.88 -17.87
CA ALA A 216 2.81 -3.47 -18.09
C ALA A 216 2.74 -2.99 -19.56
N PHE A 217 2.54 -3.90 -20.52
CA PHE A 217 2.68 -3.61 -21.95
C PHE A 217 1.36 -3.73 -22.70
N ASP A 218 1.07 -2.75 -23.54
CA ASP A 218 -0.18 -2.69 -24.30
C ASP A 218 -0.23 -3.78 -25.37
N GLY A 219 -1.36 -4.47 -25.47
CA GLY A 219 -1.58 -5.50 -26.48
C GLY A 219 -0.82 -6.81 -26.23
N LEU A 220 -0.24 -6.99 -25.04
CA LEU A 220 0.26 -8.28 -24.58
C LEU A 220 -0.72 -8.89 -23.58
N THR A 221 -0.88 -10.20 -23.66
CA THR A 221 -1.71 -11.04 -22.80
C THR A 221 -0.84 -12.05 -22.07
N ALA A 222 -1.38 -12.74 -21.07
CA ALA A 222 -0.64 -13.76 -20.33
C ALA A 222 -0.11 -14.88 -21.23
N ASP A 223 -0.82 -15.22 -22.30
CA ASP A 223 -0.46 -16.31 -23.22
C ASP A 223 0.69 -15.94 -24.16
N ASP A 224 1.04 -14.66 -24.26
CA ASP A 224 2.15 -14.18 -25.11
C ASP A 224 3.52 -14.38 -24.44
N TRP A 225 3.54 -14.70 -23.15
CA TRP A 225 4.77 -14.84 -22.36
C TRP A 225 5.26 -16.28 -22.33
N LEU A 226 6.55 -16.46 -22.59
CA LEU A 226 7.23 -17.75 -22.57
C LEU A 226 8.33 -17.77 -21.49
N PRO A 227 8.49 -18.87 -20.75
CA PRO A 227 9.58 -19.00 -19.78
C PRO A 227 10.93 -19.16 -20.48
N GLU A 228 11.96 -18.51 -19.94
CA GLU A 228 13.35 -18.62 -20.39
C GLU A 228 14.19 -19.41 -19.36
N PRO A 229 15.29 -20.06 -19.77
CA PRO A 229 15.94 -19.99 -21.09
C PRO A 229 15.18 -20.77 -22.19
N GLY A 230 14.90 -20.08 -23.29
CA GLY A 230 14.38 -20.60 -24.55
C GLY A 230 15.43 -20.50 -25.67
N PRO A 231 15.18 -21.12 -26.84
CA PRO A 231 16.18 -21.19 -27.91
C PRO A 231 16.46 -19.86 -28.63
N ASN A 232 15.62 -18.84 -28.42
CA ASN A 232 15.54 -17.70 -29.33
C ASN A 232 16.37 -16.49 -28.87
N LEU A 233 16.58 -16.30 -27.56
CA LEU A 233 17.16 -15.06 -27.06
C LEU A 233 18.60 -15.17 -26.56
N ASN A 234 19.11 -16.39 -26.36
CA ASN A 234 20.43 -16.65 -25.77
C ASN A 234 20.70 -15.74 -24.56
N LEU A 235 19.71 -15.64 -23.67
CA LEU A 235 19.84 -14.91 -22.42
C LEU A 235 20.61 -15.78 -21.45
N ASP A 236 21.59 -15.19 -20.78
CA ASP A 236 22.32 -15.85 -19.69
C ASP A 236 21.67 -15.40 -18.37
N PRO A 237 20.79 -16.24 -17.78
CA PRO A 237 20.08 -15.86 -16.57
C PRO A 237 21.05 -15.81 -15.38
N ALA A 238 20.83 -14.87 -14.46
CA ALA A 238 21.59 -14.89 -13.21
C ALA A 238 21.14 -16.08 -12.33
N PRO A 239 21.99 -16.57 -11.41
CA PRO A 239 21.59 -17.60 -10.46
C PRO A 239 20.31 -17.23 -9.70
N GLY A 240 19.30 -18.09 -9.78
CA GLY A 240 18.00 -17.88 -9.13
C GLY A 240 17.08 -16.88 -9.84
N GLU A 241 17.42 -16.45 -11.05
CA GLU A 241 16.53 -15.61 -11.86
C GLU A 241 15.39 -16.41 -12.48
N ILE A 242 14.18 -15.84 -12.35
CA ILE A 242 13.02 -16.26 -13.12
C ILE A 242 12.89 -15.29 -14.29
N LEU A 243 12.98 -15.81 -15.51
CA LEU A 243 13.02 -15.01 -16.72
C LEU A 243 11.88 -15.39 -17.65
N TRP A 244 11.17 -14.40 -18.16
CA TRP A 244 10.12 -14.57 -19.14
C TRP A 244 10.35 -13.64 -20.31
N SER A 245 10.02 -14.10 -21.51
CA SER A 245 10.19 -13.35 -22.74
C SER A 245 8.95 -13.37 -23.61
N THR A 246 8.83 -12.36 -24.46
CA THR A 246 7.76 -12.24 -25.45
C THR A 246 8.23 -11.40 -26.64
N MET A 247 7.50 -11.46 -27.74
CA MET A 247 7.69 -10.56 -28.88
C MET A 247 6.84 -9.31 -28.68
N LEU A 248 7.44 -8.13 -28.80
CA LEU A 248 6.70 -6.88 -28.76
C LEU A 248 5.96 -6.66 -30.07
N SER A 249 4.65 -6.46 -29.98
CA SER A 249 3.84 -6.03 -31.11
C SER A 249 4.29 -4.63 -31.60
N PRO A 250 4.10 -4.29 -32.90
CA PRO A 250 4.39 -2.94 -33.39
C PRO A 250 3.64 -1.84 -32.63
N VAL A 251 2.45 -2.14 -32.09
CA VAL A 251 1.67 -1.23 -31.25
C VAL A 251 2.39 -0.96 -29.92
N ALA A 252 2.85 -2.01 -29.24
CA ALA A 252 3.61 -1.89 -28.00
C ALA A 252 4.94 -1.15 -28.20
N GLN A 253 5.64 -1.46 -29.31
CA GLN A 253 6.88 -0.77 -29.67
C GLN A 253 6.68 0.72 -29.87
N LYS A 254 5.66 1.10 -30.65
CA LYS A 254 5.33 2.50 -30.89
C LYS A 254 4.97 3.22 -29.59
N SER A 255 4.17 2.59 -28.73
CA SER A 255 3.77 3.20 -27.46
C SER A 255 4.96 3.47 -26.52
N LEU A 256 5.95 2.58 -26.48
CA LEU A 256 7.19 2.79 -25.71
C LEU A 256 8.03 3.93 -26.28
N LEU A 257 8.08 4.06 -27.62
CA LEU A 257 8.81 5.14 -28.28
C LEU A 257 8.14 6.51 -28.04
N ASP A 258 6.81 6.57 -28.13
CA ASP A 258 6.05 7.81 -27.90
C ASP A 258 6.23 8.32 -26.45
N GLU A 259 6.35 7.42 -25.46
CA GLU A 259 6.64 7.76 -24.05
C GLU A 259 8.03 8.38 -23.85
N LEU A 260 9.05 7.88 -24.55
CA LEU A 260 10.41 8.46 -24.51
C LEU A 260 10.43 9.89 -25.05
N ASP A 261 9.74 10.12 -26.17
CA ASP A 261 9.66 11.42 -26.82
C ASP A 261 8.88 12.44 -25.98
N ALA A 262 7.86 11.98 -25.25
CA ALA A 262 7.10 12.82 -24.32
C ALA A 262 7.92 13.21 -23.08
N GLY A 263 8.68 12.28 -22.49
CA GLY A 263 9.55 12.55 -21.35
C GLY A 263 10.65 13.58 -21.67
N LEU A 264 11.24 13.50 -22.87
CA LEU A 264 12.25 14.47 -23.34
C LEU A 264 11.73 15.90 -23.47
N ARG A 265 10.43 16.10 -23.68
CA ARG A 265 9.80 17.43 -23.77
C ARG A 265 9.42 18.02 -22.42
N ALA A 266 9.34 17.19 -21.37
CA ALA A 266 9.06 17.65 -20.01
C ALA A 266 10.33 18.09 -19.26
N ASP A 267 11.49 17.55 -19.66
CA ASP A 267 12.80 17.78 -19.02
C ASP A 267 13.71 18.77 -19.79
N GLY A 268 13.24 19.37 -20.89
CA GLY A 268 13.98 20.32 -21.73
C GLY A 268 13.34 21.71 -21.76
#